data_AF-A0A7S4S9R1-F1
#
_entry.id   AF-A0A7S4S9R1-F1
#
_cell.length_a   1.000
_cell.length_b   1.000
_cell.length_c   1.000
_cell.angle_alpha   90.00
_cell.angle_beta   90.00
_cell.angle_gamma   90.00
#
_symmetry.space_group_name_H-M   'P 1'
#
loop_
_entity.id
_entity.type
_entity.pdbx_description
1 polymer ?
#
loop_
_entity_poly.entity_id
_entity_poly.type
_entity_poly.pdbx_seq_one_letter_code
_entity_poly.pdbx_strand_id
1 'polypeptide(L)'
;VVRGGSRAAAVRVEQGSPAIARCTLIAGERGFGLHAAESAHPLVEDCKLQGGGKACAVFADNAQGKVRSSRFHGGAGHGISVAGSARAVVEGCTFESHERPAILLCSDARCSIHGSTLTDNNSYGILLSGSAEAVVEDNRLTGHELPAVAVLEKASATITSNHIERNEGYGILARGDARIVVENNHLLRNRRASPHGACSLRGSGRRARRMPEEGEPENRRAAIALRGQAMGAVRGNTLEENGGYGILITDEAKPLVEGNTLRCHPRLAIAIQGSSECVVRGNRLEDNQGYGILVASEAKPLVEDNELSGHAMPAIAVRDSARGVVRRNRLRGNGNYGIVVTGNAQPAVEGNTITGHTKPAIAVMEKAAGIVRGNVLDKNDGYSIVLCGSARPLVESNVLRGDGVAGIAVRDEASGQILRNVLEGFPAGRGIVLCSSAQPEVRENVHRARGPAEALPGGAAAARLRAGFRCPKIA
;
A
#
# COMPACT_ATOMS: atom_id res chain seq x y z
N VAL A 1 33.05 1.34 32.42
CA VAL A 1 32.99 0.38 31.29
C VAL A 1 32.91 -1.01 31.87
N VAL A 2 31.93 -1.82 31.45
CA VAL A 2 31.75 -3.20 31.88
C VAL A 2 31.85 -4.10 30.64
N ARG A 3 32.64 -5.16 30.71
CA ARG A 3 32.87 -6.09 29.60
C ARG A 3 32.36 -7.48 29.96
N GLY A 4 31.51 -8.06 29.13
CA GLY A 4 31.08 -9.44 29.25
C GLY A 4 32.19 -10.40 28.82
N GLY A 5 32.22 -11.59 29.43
CA GLY A 5 33.04 -12.70 28.95
C GLY A 5 32.54 -13.25 27.61
N SER A 6 33.27 -14.20 27.01
CA SER A 6 32.93 -14.76 25.69
C SER A 6 31.50 -15.30 25.57
N ARG A 7 30.94 -15.84 26.66
CA ARG A 7 29.56 -16.35 26.76
C ARG A 7 28.72 -15.67 27.86
N ALA A 8 29.33 -14.85 28.70
CA ALA A 8 28.66 -14.22 29.83
C ALA A 8 28.11 -12.85 29.44
N ALA A 9 27.01 -12.43 30.06
CA ALA A 9 26.53 -11.07 29.92
C ALA A 9 27.47 -10.09 30.65
N ALA A 10 27.61 -8.86 30.15
CA ALA A 10 28.36 -7.82 30.88
C ALA A 10 27.62 -7.44 32.18
N VAL A 11 26.29 -7.35 32.11
CA VAL A 11 25.40 -7.22 33.27
C VAL A 11 24.29 -8.26 33.15
N ARG A 12 24.10 -9.05 34.21
CA ARG A 12 22.97 -9.99 34.33
C ARG A 12 22.11 -9.57 35.51
N VAL A 13 20.81 -9.45 35.27
CA VAL A 13 19.81 -9.11 36.29
C VAL A 13 18.73 -10.18 36.22
N GLU A 14 18.62 -10.98 37.27
CA GLU A 14 17.55 -11.99 37.39
C GLU A 14 16.40 -11.42 38.21
N GLN A 15 16.69 -10.70 39.29
CA GLN A 15 15.68 -10.09 40.14
C GLN A 15 16.09 -8.67 40.57
N GLY A 16 15.09 -7.85 40.89
CA GLY A 16 15.29 -6.48 41.40
C GLY A 16 15.27 -5.41 40.30
N SER A 17 15.45 -4.15 40.73
CA SER A 17 15.26 -2.97 39.88
C SER A 17 16.54 -2.10 39.80
N PRO A 18 17.66 -2.61 39.28
CA PRO A 18 18.91 -1.86 39.28
C PRO A 18 18.85 -0.68 38.32
N ALA A 19 19.41 0.46 38.74
CA ALA A 19 19.66 1.61 37.88
C ALA A 19 21.08 1.50 37.28
N ILE A 20 21.16 1.35 35.96
CA ILE A 20 22.39 1.30 35.19
C ILE A 20 22.46 2.60 34.39
N ALA A 21 23.23 3.56 34.89
CA ALA A 21 23.33 4.88 34.30
C ALA A 21 24.76 5.20 33.85
N ARG A 22 24.91 5.86 32.69
CA ARG A 22 26.21 6.38 32.19
C ARG A 22 27.30 5.31 32.07
N CYS A 23 26.90 4.10 31.67
CA CYS A 23 27.78 2.95 31.53
C CYS A 23 28.02 2.60 30.07
N THR A 24 29.25 2.17 29.76
CA THR A 24 29.53 1.46 28.51
C THR A 24 29.50 -0.04 28.78
N LEU A 25 28.53 -0.75 28.21
CA LEU A 25 28.38 -2.20 28.30
C LEU A 25 28.84 -2.83 26.99
N ILE A 26 29.89 -3.65 27.05
CA ILE A 26 30.45 -4.31 25.86
C ILE A 26 30.16 -5.80 25.97
N ALA A 27 29.36 -6.33 25.05
CA ALA A 27 29.05 -7.74 24.98
C ALA A 27 30.24 -8.54 24.41
N GLY A 28 30.46 -9.75 24.94
CA GLY A 28 31.42 -10.69 24.36
C GLY A 28 30.92 -11.35 23.08
N GLU A 29 31.78 -12.12 22.40
CA GLU A 29 31.51 -12.73 21.08
C GLU A 29 30.22 -13.53 20.98
N ARG A 30 29.79 -14.22 22.04
CA ARG A 30 28.52 -14.97 22.09
C ARG A 30 27.64 -14.55 23.27
N GLY A 31 28.03 -13.50 23.98
CA GLY A 31 27.36 -12.99 25.17
C GLY A 31 26.37 -11.87 24.86
N PHE A 32 25.91 -11.23 25.93
CA PHE A 32 24.98 -10.10 25.90
C PHE A 32 25.63 -8.89 26.60
N GLY A 33 25.22 -7.67 26.25
CA GLY A 33 25.62 -6.48 27.03
C GLY A 33 24.84 -6.46 28.34
N LEU A 34 23.52 -6.45 28.23
CA LEU A 34 22.58 -6.60 29.33
C LEU A 34 21.71 -7.85 29.11
N HIS A 35 21.57 -8.67 30.14
CA HIS A 35 20.59 -9.75 30.18
C HIS A 35 19.71 -9.60 31.41
N ALA A 36 18.46 -9.24 31.19
CA ALA A 36 17.42 -9.16 32.21
C ALA A 36 16.43 -10.31 32.00
N ALA A 37 16.20 -11.09 33.04
CA ALA A 37 15.37 -12.29 33.01
C ALA A 37 14.44 -12.33 34.25
N GLU A 38 13.67 -13.42 34.38
CA GLU A 38 12.73 -13.64 35.48
C GLU A 38 11.84 -12.41 35.79
N SER A 39 12.05 -11.75 36.93
CA SER A 39 11.27 -10.59 37.40
C SER A 39 12.15 -9.35 37.56
N ALA A 40 13.14 -9.19 36.68
CA ALA A 40 14.03 -8.03 36.69
C ALA A 40 13.33 -6.77 36.14
N HIS A 41 13.57 -5.62 36.79
CA HIS A 41 13.05 -4.31 36.39
C HIS A 41 14.18 -3.28 36.18
N PRO A 42 15.17 -3.52 35.31
CA PRO A 42 16.31 -2.64 35.19
C PRO A 42 15.93 -1.31 34.50
N LEU A 43 16.52 -0.23 35.00
CA LEU A 43 16.49 1.09 34.38
C LEU A 43 17.85 1.37 33.75
N VAL A 44 17.90 1.48 32.43
CA VAL A 44 19.11 1.77 31.65
C VAL A 44 19.03 3.20 31.12
N GLU A 45 19.99 4.04 31.48
CA GLU A 45 19.98 5.47 31.13
C GLU A 45 21.35 5.95 30.69
N ASP A 46 21.41 6.75 29.63
CA ASP A 46 22.66 7.35 29.11
C ASP A 46 23.79 6.32 28.89
N CYS A 47 23.42 5.10 28.51
CA CYS A 47 24.36 4.01 28.36
C CYS A 47 24.76 3.81 26.90
N LYS A 48 25.99 3.32 26.71
CA LYS A 48 26.46 2.84 25.40
C LYS A 48 26.57 1.33 25.43
N LEU A 49 25.72 0.64 24.70
CA LEU A 49 25.75 -0.80 24.56
C LEU A 49 26.39 -1.13 23.21
N GLN A 50 27.47 -1.91 23.24
CA GLN A 50 28.26 -2.23 22.05
C GLN A 50 28.49 -3.72 21.89
N GLY A 51 28.39 -4.18 20.64
CA GLY A 51 28.72 -5.53 20.25
C GLY A 51 27.73 -6.58 20.74
N GLY A 52 28.06 -7.84 20.46
CA GLY A 52 27.30 -9.01 20.87
C GLY A 52 27.05 -9.94 19.70
N GLY A 53 27.34 -11.24 19.88
CA GLY A 53 26.99 -12.25 18.88
C GLY A 53 25.49 -12.57 18.84
N LYS A 54 24.76 -12.27 19.93
CA LYS A 54 23.31 -12.50 20.04
C LYS A 54 22.51 -11.22 20.13
N ALA A 55 22.72 -10.40 21.16
CA ALA A 55 22.09 -9.09 21.29
C ALA A 55 22.84 -8.16 22.26
N CYS A 56 22.73 -6.84 22.07
CA CYS A 56 23.28 -5.86 23.01
C CYS A 56 22.50 -5.86 24.34
N ALA A 57 21.17 -5.89 24.30
CA ALA A 57 20.32 -6.08 25.47
C ALA A 57 19.22 -7.12 25.22
N VAL A 58 18.91 -7.91 26.25
CA VAL A 58 17.86 -8.91 26.24
C VAL A 58 16.97 -8.74 27.46
N PHE A 59 15.66 -8.70 27.22
CA PHE A 59 14.61 -8.81 28.22
C PHE A 59 13.85 -10.12 27.96
N ALA A 60 13.93 -11.05 28.90
CA ALA A 60 13.33 -12.38 28.79
C ALA A 60 12.37 -12.66 29.96
N ASP A 61 11.60 -13.75 29.84
CA ASP A 61 10.63 -14.22 30.83
C ASP A 61 9.58 -13.16 31.18
N ASN A 62 9.57 -12.61 32.41
CA ASN A 62 8.65 -11.57 32.86
C ASN A 62 9.39 -10.24 33.14
N ALA A 63 10.62 -10.07 32.65
CA ALA A 63 11.41 -8.87 32.90
C ALA A 63 10.71 -7.61 32.35
N GLN A 64 10.81 -6.50 33.07
CA GLN A 64 10.26 -5.20 32.66
C GLN A 64 11.38 -4.16 32.60
N GLY A 65 11.97 -4.00 31.42
CA GLY A 65 13.07 -3.07 31.21
C GLY A 65 12.59 -1.68 30.82
N LYS A 66 13.23 -0.64 31.36
CA LYS A 66 13.16 0.72 30.81
C LYS A 66 14.54 1.13 30.32
N VAL A 67 14.63 1.56 29.06
CA VAL A 67 15.85 2.04 28.42
C VAL A 67 15.60 3.44 27.89
N ARG A 68 16.42 4.41 28.30
CA ARG A 68 16.31 5.80 27.86
C ARG A 68 17.64 6.42 27.46
N SER A 69 17.59 7.33 26.48
CA SER A 69 18.72 8.15 26.05
C SER A 69 20.01 7.36 25.81
N SER A 70 19.89 6.11 25.33
CA SER A 70 20.99 5.17 25.25
C SER A 70 21.30 4.82 23.80
N ARG A 71 22.57 4.49 23.53
CA ARG A 71 23.08 4.16 22.19
C ARG A 71 23.43 2.68 22.10
N PHE A 72 22.85 2.01 21.13
CA PHE A 72 23.09 0.62 20.75
C PHE A 72 23.84 0.60 19.43
N HIS A 73 25.12 0.28 19.46
CA HIS A 73 25.97 0.37 18.29
C HIS A 73 26.73 -0.93 18.02
N GLY A 74 26.56 -1.45 16.81
CA GLY A 74 27.35 -2.54 16.26
C GLY A 74 27.06 -3.90 16.91
N GLY A 75 27.17 -4.96 16.11
CA GLY A 75 27.08 -6.34 16.58
C GLY A 75 26.53 -7.27 15.51
N ALA A 76 26.96 -8.54 15.56
CA ALA A 76 26.37 -9.62 14.75
C ALA A 76 24.96 -10.03 15.23
N GLY A 77 24.49 -9.38 16.31
CA GLY A 77 23.26 -9.64 17.04
C GLY A 77 22.22 -8.52 16.90
N HIS A 78 21.15 -8.63 17.69
CA HIS A 78 20.08 -7.63 17.81
C HIS A 78 20.52 -6.44 18.69
N GLY A 79 19.92 -5.27 18.52
CA GLY A 79 20.09 -4.17 19.50
C GLY A 79 19.40 -4.52 20.81
N ILE A 80 18.08 -4.63 20.77
CA ILE A 80 17.24 -5.14 21.88
C ILE A 80 16.46 -6.37 21.41
N SER A 81 16.44 -7.40 22.25
CA SER A 81 15.59 -8.59 22.09
C SER A 81 14.64 -8.69 23.28
N VAL A 82 13.33 -8.65 23.03
CA VAL A 82 12.28 -8.84 24.04
C VAL A 82 11.57 -10.16 23.74
N ALA A 83 11.53 -11.08 24.71
CA ALA A 83 11.00 -12.42 24.52
C ALA A 83 10.21 -12.91 25.73
N GLY A 84 9.37 -13.93 25.52
CA GLY A 84 8.51 -14.47 26.57
C GLY A 84 7.31 -13.54 26.82
N SER A 85 7.10 -13.15 28.07
CA SER A 85 6.07 -12.21 28.51
C SER A 85 6.68 -10.87 28.98
N ALA A 86 7.94 -10.63 28.60
CA ALA A 86 8.71 -9.47 29.00
C ALA A 86 8.12 -8.17 28.41
N ARG A 87 8.36 -7.07 29.12
CA ARG A 87 7.96 -5.73 28.72
C ARG A 87 9.18 -4.84 28.60
N ALA A 88 9.25 -4.03 27.56
CA ALA A 88 10.31 -3.04 27.40
C ALA A 88 9.74 -1.67 27.06
N VAL A 89 10.36 -0.62 27.59
CA VAL A 89 10.10 0.76 27.21
C VAL A 89 11.41 1.35 26.71
N VAL A 90 11.43 1.84 25.48
CA VAL A 90 12.60 2.36 24.77
C VAL A 90 12.33 3.82 24.39
N GLU A 91 13.05 4.74 25.03
CA GLU A 91 12.79 6.18 24.95
C GLU A 91 14.04 6.91 24.46
N GLY A 92 13.96 7.70 23.39
CA GLY A 92 15.09 8.57 23.00
C GLY A 92 16.37 7.81 22.67
N CYS A 93 16.28 6.56 22.23
CA CYS A 93 17.44 5.69 22.02
C CYS A 93 17.90 5.71 20.56
N THR A 94 19.17 5.37 20.34
CA THR A 94 19.76 5.28 19.00
C THR A 94 20.25 3.87 18.70
N PHE A 95 19.86 3.29 17.57
CA PHE A 95 20.26 1.95 17.12
C PHE A 95 20.95 2.02 15.76
N GLU A 96 22.21 1.62 15.71
CA GLU A 96 23.06 1.76 14.52
C GLU A 96 23.86 0.48 14.23
N SER A 97 23.95 0.12 12.94
CA SER A 97 24.89 -0.88 12.42
C SER A 97 24.75 -2.29 13.01
N HIS A 98 23.50 -2.74 13.26
CA HIS A 98 23.21 -4.13 13.65
C HIS A 98 23.03 -5.03 12.43
N GLU A 99 23.61 -6.25 12.46
CA GLU A 99 23.44 -7.25 11.39
C GLU A 99 22.12 -8.03 11.49
N ARG A 100 21.39 -7.87 12.60
CA ARG A 100 20.07 -8.46 12.87
C ARG A 100 19.07 -7.35 13.20
N PRO A 101 17.76 -7.67 13.38
CA PRO A 101 16.78 -6.65 13.76
C PRO A 101 17.26 -5.78 14.91
N ALA A 102 17.21 -4.46 14.74
CA ALA A 102 17.63 -3.53 15.79
C ALA A 102 16.79 -3.70 17.05
N ILE A 103 15.48 -3.89 16.89
CA ILE A 103 14.57 -4.31 17.96
C ILE A 103 13.80 -5.55 17.51
N LEU A 104 13.89 -6.63 18.28
CA LEU A 104 13.14 -7.87 18.08
C LEU A 104 12.15 -8.10 19.23
N LEU A 105 10.89 -8.38 18.90
CA LEU A 105 9.89 -8.89 19.83
C LEU A 105 9.41 -10.26 19.38
N CYS A 106 9.37 -11.22 20.31
CA CYS A 106 8.89 -12.59 20.08
C CYS A 106 7.94 -13.06 21.18
N SER A 107 7.14 -14.08 20.88
CA SER A 107 6.17 -14.68 21.81
C SER A 107 5.09 -13.67 22.22
N ASP A 108 4.88 -13.39 23.51
CA ASP A 108 3.88 -12.46 24.03
C ASP A 108 4.54 -11.16 24.54
N ALA A 109 5.73 -10.85 24.03
CA ALA A 109 6.51 -9.69 24.42
C ALA A 109 5.78 -8.38 24.10
N ARG A 110 5.95 -7.37 24.96
CA ARG A 110 5.42 -6.02 24.73
C ARG A 110 6.52 -4.98 24.71
N CYS A 111 6.49 -4.07 23.75
CA CYS A 111 7.45 -2.98 23.71
C CYS A 111 6.80 -1.64 23.35
N SER A 112 7.12 -0.59 24.10
CA SER A 112 6.82 0.79 23.71
C SER A 112 8.11 1.45 23.25
N ILE A 113 8.12 1.99 22.03
CA ILE A 113 9.29 2.58 21.40
C ILE A 113 8.91 4.00 20.99
N HIS A 114 9.55 4.99 21.61
CA HIS A 114 9.24 6.37 21.32
C HIS A 114 10.45 7.30 21.24
N GLY A 115 10.34 8.33 20.39
CA GLY A 115 11.38 9.34 20.22
C GLY A 115 12.74 8.78 19.81
N SER A 116 12.78 7.57 19.26
CA SER A 116 14.01 6.82 19.01
C SER A 116 14.42 6.87 17.54
N THR A 117 15.71 6.68 17.29
CA THR A 117 16.32 6.74 15.96
C THR A 117 16.97 5.41 15.63
N LEU A 118 16.47 4.72 14.61
CA LEU A 118 17.00 3.44 14.13
C LEU A 118 17.58 3.68 12.73
N THR A 119 18.89 3.53 12.57
CA THR A 119 19.60 3.89 11.32
C THR A 119 20.53 2.78 10.85
N ASP A 120 20.60 2.58 9.54
CA ASP A 120 21.65 1.81 8.85
C ASP A 120 21.91 0.45 9.49
N ASN A 121 20.82 -0.29 9.70
CA ASN A 121 20.88 -1.67 10.19
C ASN A 121 20.72 -2.61 9.00
N ASN A 122 21.60 -3.61 8.88
CA ASN A 122 21.66 -4.54 7.75
C ASN A 122 20.55 -5.62 7.82
N SER A 123 19.41 -5.25 8.42
CA SER A 123 18.27 -6.12 8.69
C SER A 123 17.02 -5.25 8.92
N TYR A 124 16.03 -5.80 9.63
CA TYR A 124 14.82 -5.07 10.00
C TYR A 124 15.14 -3.95 10.99
N GLY A 125 14.39 -2.85 10.97
CA GLY A 125 14.43 -1.89 12.07
C GLY A 125 13.78 -2.50 13.32
N ILE A 126 12.49 -2.78 13.21
CA ILE A 126 11.67 -3.38 14.25
C ILE A 126 11.00 -4.63 13.68
N LEU A 127 11.15 -5.77 14.35
CA LEU A 127 10.53 -7.04 13.98
C LEU A 127 9.68 -7.58 15.12
N LEU A 128 8.40 -7.83 14.85
CA LEU A 128 7.47 -8.52 15.74
C LEU A 128 7.08 -9.88 15.17
N SER A 129 7.10 -10.91 16.02
CA SER A 129 6.65 -12.27 15.72
C SER A 129 5.88 -12.87 16.90
N GLY A 130 5.15 -13.95 16.66
CA GLY A 130 4.30 -14.60 17.64
C GLY A 130 3.01 -13.82 17.87
N SER A 131 2.74 -13.48 19.13
CA SER A 131 1.63 -12.65 19.58
C SER A 131 2.13 -11.31 20.15
N ALA A 132 3.34 -10.89 19.78
CA ALA A 132 3.99 -9.71 20.35
C ALA A 132 3.18 -8.44 20.06
N GLU A 133 3.27 -7.46 20.98
CA GLU A 133 2.58 -6.18 20.87
C GLU A 133 3.60 -5.03 20.91
N ALA A 134 3.52 -4.10 19.96
CA ALA A 134 4.35 -2.89 20.02
C ALA A 134 3.57 -1.60 19.80
N VAL A 135 4.00 -0.55 20.52
CA VAL A 135 3.67 0.84 20.22
C VAL A 135 4.94 1.49 19.69
N VAL A 136 4.87 2.03 18.48
CA VAL A 136 5.99 2.66 17.76
C VAL A 136 5.55 4.08 17.44
N GLU A 137 5.99 5.05 18.24
CA GLU A 137 5.54 6.43 18.17
C GLU A 137 6.68 7.43 18.03
N ASP A 138 6.57 8.45 17.18
CA ASP A 138 7.55 9.54 17.06
C ASP A 138 9.00 9.06 16.82
N ASN A 139 9.17 7.99 16.05
CA ASN A 139 10.50 7.45 15.74
C ASN A 139 10.96 7.82 14.33
N ARG A 140 12.28 7.78 14.14
CA ARG A 140 12.94 7.90 12.83
C ARG A 140 13.57 6.57 12.45
N LEU A 141 13.12 5.97 11.35
CA LEU A 141 13.62 4.67 10.86
C LEU A 141 14.18 4.82 9.44
N THR A 142 15.50 4.65 9.29
CA THR A 142 16.20 4.99 8.05
C THR A 142 17.29 4.02 7.65
N GLY A 143 17.45 3.77 6.35
CA GLY A 143 18.59 3.00 5.83
C GLY A 143 18.59 1.52 6.18
N HIS A 144 17.42 0.94 6.50
CA HIS A 144 17.30 -0.49 6.78
C HIS A 144 17.33 -1.33 5.49
N GLU A 145 18.13 -2.41 5.46
CA GLU A 145 18.18 -3.33 4.30
C GLU A 145 16.88 -4.14 4.11
N LEU A 146 16.26 -4.53 5.22
CA LEU A 146 14.96 -5.22 5.27
C LEU A 146 13.88 -4.23 5.75
N PRO A 147 12.60 -4.63 5.89
CA PRO A 147 11.55 -3.71 6.30
C PRO A 147 11.87 -2.91 7.55
N ALA A 148 11.52 -1.62 7.55
CA ALA A 148 11.75 -0.75 8.70
C ALA A 148 10.92 -1.23 9.90
N VAL A 149 9.64 -1.56 9.67
CA VAL A 149 8.79 -2.25 10.65
C VAL A 149 8.15 -3.48 10.01
N ALA A 150 8.32 -4.64 10.63
CA ALA A 150 7.68 -5.89 10.22
C ALA A 150 6.85 -6.48 11.36
N VAL A 151 5.58 -6.77 11.08
CA VAL A 151 4.59 -7.37 11.99
C VAL A 151 4.14 -8.68 11.39
N LEU A 152 4.56 -9.80 11.99
CA LEU A 152 4.34 -11.13 11.45
C LEU A 152 3.41 -11.96 12.35
N GLU A 153 2.86 -13.03 11.77
CA GLU A 153 2.06 -14.02 12.48
C GLU A 153 0.83 -13.38 13.15
N LYS A 154 0.67 -13.48 14.48
CA LYS A 154 -0.47 -12.90 15.22
C LYS A 154 -0.10 -11.61 15.95
N ALA A 155 1.08 -11.06 15.67
CA ALA A 155 1.56 -9.87 16.35
C ALA A 155 0.68 -8.64 16.05
N SER A 156 0.73 -7.67 16.95
CA SER A 156 0.02 -6.41 16.80
C SER A 156 0.94 -5.21 16.97
N ALA A 157 0.72 -4.17 16.16
CA ALA A 157 1.49 -2.94 16.25
C ALA A 157 0.61 -1.70 16.05
N THR A 158 0.82 -0.71 16.90
CA THR A 158 0.36 0.67 16.68
C THR A 158 1.58 1.49 16.27
N ILE A 159 1.55 2.03 15.06
CA ILE A 159 2.65 2.75 14.42
C ILE A 159 2.13 4.16 14.12
N THR A 160 2.51 5.14 14.94
CA THR A 160 1.97 6.49 14.92
C THR A 160 3.06 7.56 14.78
N SER A 161 2.84 8.57 13.95
CA SER A 161 3.71 9.77 13.89
C SER A 161 5.20 9.48 13.59
N ASN A 162 5.51 8.37 12.91
CA ASN A 162 6.89 8.02 12.60
C ASN A 162 7.34 8.58 11.25
N HIS A 163 8.65 8.82 11.13
CA HIS A 163 9.33 9.16 9.88
C HIS A 163 10.12 7.95 9.38
N ILE A 164 9.62 7.30 8.33
CA ILE A 164 10.20 6.08 7.76
C ILE A 164 10.72 6.41 6.36
N GLU A 165 12.04 6.55 6.22
CA GLU A 165 12.61 7.04 4.96
C GLU A 165 13.83 6.25 4.48
N ARG A 166 14.02 6.22 3.16
CA ARG A 166 15.22 5.67 2.51
C ARG A 166 15.58 4.24 2.96
N ASN A 167 14.58 3.42 3.29
CA ASN A 167 14.79 2.01 3.57
C ASN A 167 14.81 1.21 2.26
N GLU A 168 15.65 0.18 2.19
CA GLU A 168 15.77 -0.66 1.00
C GLU A 168 14.63 -1.68 0.87
N GLY A 169 14.10 -2.11 2.00
CA GLY A 169 12.92 -2.97 2.12
C GLY A 169 11.58 -2.23 2.03
N TYR A 170 10.52 -2.88 2.49
CA TYR A 170 9.23 -2.25 2.72
C TYR A 170 9.36 -1.18 3.83
N GLY A 171 8.58 -0.11 3.80
CA GLY A 171 8.50 0.77 4.97
C GLY A 171 7.88 0.01 6.14
N ILE A 172 6.65 -0.45 5.94
CA ILE A 172 5.90 -1.25 6.91
C ILE A 172 5.40 -2.53 6.22
N LEU A 173 5.61 -3.68 6.85
CA LEU A 173 5.13 -4.98 6.39
C LEU A 173 4.27 -5.64 7.48
N ALA A 174 3.03 -5.99 7.15
CA ALA A 174 2.20 -6.89 7.95
C ALA A 174 1.89 -8.17 7.18
N ARG A 175 2.09 -9.33 7.81
CA ARG A 175 1.90 -10.64 7.18
C ARG A 175 1.32 -11.65 8.15
N GLY A 176 0.44 -12.52 7.65
CA GLY A 176 -0.22 -13.55 8.45
C GLY A 176 -1.50 -13.00 9.05
N ASP A 177 -1.76 -13.25 10.33
CA ASP A 177 -2.92 -12.78 11.09
C ASP A 177 -2.63 -11.44 11.82
N ALA A 178 -1.65 -10.69 11.32
CA ALA A 178 -1.12 -9.50 11.96
C ALA A 178 -2.19 -8.41 12.08
N ARG A 179 -2.22 -7.71 13.22
CA ARG A 179 -3.14 -6.58 13.47
C ARG A 179 -2.37 -5.27 13.54
N ILE A 180 -2.61 -4.36 12.62
CA ILE A 180 -1.86 -3.09 12.60
C ILE A 180 -2.75 -1.85 12.63
N VAL A 181 -2.29 -0.83 13.32
CA VAL A 181 -2.83 0.53 13.24
C VAL A 181 -1.68 1.42 12.80
N VAL A 182 -1.75 1.96 11.58
CA VAL A 182 -0.71 2.81 10.99
C VAL A 182 -1.32 4.18 10.77
N GLU A 183 -1.00 5.14 11.63
CA GLU A 183 -1.65 6.45 11.64
C GLU A 183 -0.66 7.62 11.60
N ASN A 184 -0.90 8.61 10.75
CA ASN A 184 -0.13 9.86 10.69
C ASN A 184 1.39 9.69 10.49
N ASN A 185 1.82 8.63 9.79
CA ASN A 185 3.23 8.40 9.49
C ASN A 185 3.62 9.04 8.15
N HIS A 186 4.89 9.41 8.04
CA HIS A 186 5.49 9.88 6.80
C HIS A 186 6.44 8.80 6.26
N LEU A 187 6.08 8.23 5.11
CA LEU A 187 6.86 7.22 4.41
C LEU A 187 7.43 7.81 3.12
N LEU A 188 8.73 8.12 3.13
CA LEU A 188 9.38 8.86 2.05
C LEU A 188 10.53 8.08 1.41
N ARG A 189 10.53 7.95 0.09
CA ARG A 189 11.66 7.39 -0.68
C ARG A 189 12.14 6.03 -0.17
N ASN A 190 11.24 5.19 0.34
CA ASN A 190 11.57 3.81 0.66
C ASN A 190 11.70 3.06 -0.67
N ARG A 191 12.93 2.69 -1.00
CA ARG A 191 13.32 2.07 -2.27
C ARG A 191 14.56 1.23 -2.03
N ARG A 192 14.61 0.08 -2.69
CA ARG A 192 15.88 -0.65 -2.83
C ARG A 192 16.95 0.30 -3.41
N ALA A 193 18.14 0.33 -2.82
CA ALA A 193 19.32 0.74 -3.57
C ALA A 193 19.46 -0.24 -4.74
N SER A 194 19.44 0.27 -5.98
CA SER A 194 19.48 -0.58 -7.19
C SER A 194 20.49 -1.71 -7.05
N PRO A 195 20.25 -2.93 -7.57
CA PRO A 195 21.20 -4.04 -7.46
C PRO A 195 22.61 -3.68 -7.98
N HIS A 196 22.71 -2.64 -8.81
CA HIS A 196 23.94 -2.23 -9.52
C HIS A 196 24.22 -0.71 -9.43
N GLY A 197 24.05 -0.07 -8.27
CA GLY A 197 24.49 1.33 -8.16
C GLY A 197 24.44 1.90 -6.76
N ALA A 198 25.64 2.09 -6.20
CA ALA A 198 25.95 2.89 -5.01
C ALA A 198 25.60 2.29 -3.64
N CYS A 199 26.30 1.22 -3.25
CA CYS A 199 27.02 1.23 -1.97
C CYS A 199 28.31 0.39 -2.08
N SER A 200 29.33 1.05 -2.62
CA SER A 200 30.73 0.68 -2.39
C SER A 200 31.09 1.09 -0.97
N LEU A 201 30.76 0.27 0.02
CA LEU A 201 31.52 0.20 1.26
C LEU A 201 31.79 -1.27 1.56
N ARG A 202 33.06 -1.62 1.32
CA ARG A 202 33.69 -2.89 1.67
C ARG A 202 33.61 -3.12 3.17
N GLY A 203 33.40 -4.37 3.57
CA GLY A 203 33.95 -4.90 4.81
C GLY A 203 33.03 -5.90 5.50
N SER A 204 33.43 -7.19 5.48
CA SER A 204 33.01 -8.29 6.37
C SER A 204 31.49 -8.50 6.54
N GLY A 205 30.89 -9.59 6.11
CA GLY A 205 31.34 -10.97 6.28
C GLY A 205 30.15 -11.73 6.88
N ARG A 206 29.78 -12.85 6.25
CA ARG A 206 28.62 -13.70 6.55
C ARG A 206 27.28 -13.11 6.09
N ARG A 207 26.75 -13.72 5.02
CA ARG A 207 25.34 -13.65 4.64
C ARG A 207 24.52 -13.98 5.90
N ALA A 208 23.86 -12.98 6.50
CA ALA A 208 22.76 -13.23 7.41
C ALA A 208 21.86 -14.25 6.71
N ARG A 209 21.41 -15.28 7.45
CA ARG A 209 20.43 -16.24 6.93
C ARG A 209 19.23 -15.42 6.45
N ARG A 210 19.18 -15.17 5.15
CA ARG A 210 17.98 -14.69 4.47
C ARG A 210 16.91 -15.71 4.86
N MET A 211 15.92 -15.29 5.63
CA MET A 211 14.63 -15.97 5.51
C MET A 211 14.32 -15.92 4.01
N PRO A 212 14.17 -17.06 3.34
CA PRO A 212 14.04 -17.05 1.90
C PRO A 212 12.71 -16.35 1.60
N GLU A 213 12.78 -15.15 1.01
CA GLU A 213 11.71 -14.62 0.19
C GLU A 213 11.60 -15.56 -1.02
N GLU A 214 11.06 -16.77 -0.82
CA GLU A 214 10.87 -17.73 -1.89
C GLU A 214 9.90 -17.16 -2.92
N GLY A 215 10.41 -16.87 -4.12
CA GLY A 215 9.59 -16.69 -5.32
C GLY A 215 8.95 -15.31 -5.54
N GLU A 216 9.34 -14.26 -4.83
CA GLU A 216 8.79 -12.93 -5.12
C GLU A 216 9.50 -12.27 -6.31
N PRO A 217 8.76 -11.93 -7.40
CA PRO A 217 9.35 -11.14 -8.47
C PRO A 217 9.84 -9.81 -7.88
N GLU A 218 11.02 -9.34 -8.31
CA GLU A 218 11.72 -8.13 -7.83
C GLU A 218 10.85 -6.85 -7.79
N ASN A 219 9.65 -6.89 -8.37
CA ASN A 219 8.69 -5.82 -8.59
C ASN A 219 7.59 -5.66 -7.52
N ARG A 220 7.63 -6.36 -6.37
CA ARG A 220 6.56 -6.32 -5.34
C ARG A 220 6.84 -5.48 -4.08
N ARG A 221 7.82 -4.58 -4.10
CA ARG A 221 8.14 -3.71 -2.95
C ARG A 221 7.07 -2.62 -2.80
N ALA A 222 6.65 -2.34 -1.57
CA ALA A 222 5.66 -1.31 -1.26
C ALA A 222 6.10 -0.45 -0.06
N ALA A 223 5.61 0.79 0.04
CA ALA A 223 5.81 1.58 1.25
C ALA A 223 5.10 0.90 2.44
N ILE A 224 3.86 0.46 2.24
CA ILE A 224 3.10 -0.37 3.18
C ILE A 224 2.62 -1.63 2.47
N ALA A 225 2.90 -2.80 3.03
CA ALA A 225 2.41 -4.08 2.53
C ALA A 225 1.59 -4.83 3.58
N LEU A 226 0.41 -5.29 3.19
CA LEU A 226 -0.57 -6.00 4.01
C LEU A 226 -0.91 -7.33 3.32
N ARG A 227 -0.56 -8.45 3.96
CA ARG A 227 -0.59 -9.79 3.33
C ARG A 227 -1.16 -10.85 4.26
N GLY A 228 -1.57 -11.99 3.69
CA GLY A 228 -2.24 -13.06 4.43
C GLY A 228 -3.64 -12.64 4.87
N GLN A 229 -3.94 -12.78 6.17
CA GLN A 229 -5.19 -12.36 6.79
C GLN A 229 -5.01 -11.06 7.61
N ALA A 230 -4.03 -10.23 7.23
CA ALA A 230 -3.70 -9.01 7.97
C ALA A 230 -4.93 -8.09 8.07
N MET A 231 -5.14 -7.57 9.27
CA MET A 231 -6.27 -6.71 9.61
C MET A 231 -5.78 -5.39 10.22
N GLY A 232 -6.70 -4.43 10.26
CA GLY A 232 -6.50 -3.17 10.97
C GLY A 232 -6.70 -1.96 10.07
N ALA A 233 -5.98 -0.88 10.33
CA ALA A 233 -6.20 0.40 9.67
C ALA A 233 -4.91 1.10 9.26
N VAL A 234 -4.94 1.74 8.10
CA VAL A 234 -3.91 2.63 7.58
C VAL A 234 -4.58 3.97 7.36
N ARG A 235 -4.36 4.94 8.27
CA ARG A 235 -5.06 6.23 8.24
C ARG A 235 -4.16 7.46 8.27
N GLY A 236 -4.51 8.49 7.50
CA GLY A 236 -3.86 9.80 7.62
C GLY A 236 -2.36 9.80 7.31
N ASN A 237 -1.84 8.78 6.63
CA ASN A 237 -0.41 8.68 6.31
C ASN A 237 -0.07 9.44 5.03
N THR A 238 1.15 9.95 4.97
CA THR A 238 1.72 10.59 3.78
C THR A 238 2.80 9.68 3.20
N LEU A 239 2.55 9.15 2.00
CA LEU A 239 3.44 8.26 1.28
C LEU A 239 3.93 8.97 0.01
N GLU A 240 5.22 9.24 -0.08
CA GLU A 240 5.79 10.03 -1.18
C GLU A 240 7.04 9.38 -1.77
N GLU A 241 7.13 9.39 -3.11
CA GLU A 241 8.33 9.00 -3.87
C GLU A 241 8.89 7.60 -3.52
N ASN A 242 8.06 6.70 -3.00
CA ASN A 242 8.51 5.33 -2.67
C ASN A 242 8.74 4.54 -3.96
N GLY A 243 9.82 3.77 -4.03
CA GLY A 243 10.30 3.17 -5.29
C GLY A 243 9.43 2.06 -5.89
N GLY A 244 8.38 1.64 -5.19
CA GLY A 244 7.48 0.55 -5.58
C GLY A 244 6.01 0.97 -5.53
N TYR A 245 5.16 0.10 -4.96
CA TYR A 245 3.77 0.46 -4.68
C TYR A 245 3.68 1.40 -3.47
N GLY A 246 2.67 2.26 -3.41
CA GLY A 246 2.39 2.99 -2.18
C GLY A 246 1.89 2.02 -1.10
N ILE A 247 0.69 1.48 -1.33
CA ILE A 247 0.06 0.48 -0.46
C ILE A 247 -0.24 -0.78 -1.27
N LEU A 248 0.22 -1.93 -0.79
CA LEU A 248 -0.05 -3.25 -1.36
C LEU A 248 -0.91 -4.06 -0.39
N ILE A 249 -2.05 -4.54 -0.87
CA ILE A 249 -2.97 -5.42 -0.15
C ILE A 249 -3.12 -6.71 -0.97
N THR A 250 -2.78 -7.85 -0.39
CA THR A 250 -2.86 -9.16 -1.07
C THR A 250 -3.57 -10.20 -0.23
N ASP A 251 -3.79 -11.36 -0.84
CA ASP A 251 -4.39 -12.54 -0.21
C ASP A 251 -5.78 -12.23 0.35
N GLU A 252 -6.06 -12.55 1.61
CA GLU A 252 -7.34 -12.37 2.28
C GLU A 252 -7.35 -11.14 3.21
N ALA A 253 -6.38 -10.24 3.08
CA ALA A 253 -6.23 -9.11 3.99
C ALA A 253 -7.47 -8.19 3.94
N LYS A 254 -7.94 -7.73 5.10
CA LYS A 254 -9.15 -6.88 5.24
C LYS A 254 -8.88 -5.57 5.99
N PRO A 255 -7.89 -4.76 5.59
CA PRO A 255 -7.63 -3.47 6.23
C PRO A 255 -8.65 -2.40 5.81
N LEU A 256 -8.77 -1.36 6.63
CA LEU A 256 -9.31 -0.06 6.24
C LEU A 256 -8.16 0.88 5.85
N VAL A 257 -8.19 1.39 4.62
CA VAL A 257 -7.25 2.40 4.11
C VAL A 257 -8.00 3.72 3.96
N GLU A 258 -7.75 4.66 4.86
CA GLU A 258 -8.56 5.87 4.99
C GLU A 258 -7.75 7.17 5.06
N GLY A 259 -8.13 8.19 4.31
CA GLY A 259 -7.57 9.54 4.51
C GLY A 259 -6.07 9.66 4.27
N ASN A 260 -5.46 8.73 3.51
CA ASN A 260 -4.02 8.78 3.20
C ASN A 260 -3.75 9.65 1.97
N THR A 261 -2.56 10.24 1.93
CA THR A 261 -2.05 10.99 0.77
C THR A 261 -0.91 10.21 0.12
N LEU A 262 -1.08 9.81 -1.15
CA LEU A 262 -0.10 9.03 -1.91
C LEU A 262 0.35 9.79 -3.16
N ARG A 263 1.62 10.18 -3.23
CA ARG A 263 2.15 11.02 -4.31
C ARG A 263 3.42 10.51 -4.96
N CYS A 264 3.56 10.81 -6.25
CA CYS A 264 4.81 10.63 -7.00
C CYS A 264 5.37 9.19 -6.96
N HIS A 265 4.52 8.18 -6.86
CA HIS A 265 4.98 6.78 -6.94
C HIS A 265 5.29 6.43 -8.41
N PRO A 266 6.43 5.77 -8.68
CA PRO A 266 6.81 5.33 -10.02
C PRO A 266 5.96 4.14 -10.51
N ARG A 267 5.26 3.45 -9.59
CA ARG A 267 4.32 2.35 -9.89
C ARG A 267 2.92 2.69 -9.36
N LEU A 268 2.17 1.67 -8.95
CA LEU A 268 0.81 1.80 -8.48
C LEU A 268 0.76 2.51 -7.12
N ALA A 269 -0.17 3.44 -6.95
CA ALA A 269 -0.39 4.05 -5.63
C ALA A 269 -1.00 3.00 -4.68
N ILE A 270 -2.14 2.40 -5.02
CA ILE A 270 -2.75 1.32 -4.25
C ILE A 270 -2.96 0.09 -5.14
N ALA A 271 -2.47 -1.06 -4.71
CA ALA A 271 -2.69 -2.34 -5.37
C ALA A 271 -3.45 -3.30 -4.44
N ILE A 272 -4.59 -3.80 -4.92
CA ILE A 272 -5.47 -4.74 -4.22
C ILE A 272 -5.54 -6.02 -5.06
N GLN A 273 -5.10 -7.13 -4.48
CA GLN A 273 -4.98 -8.43 -5.15
C GLN A 273 -5.47 -9.57 -4.24
N GLY A 274 -5.51 -10.79 -4.78
CA GLY A 274 -6.00 -11.96 -4.05
C GLY A 274 -7.53 -11.97 -3.94
N SER A 275 -8.04 -12.26 -2.75
CA SER A 275 -9.46 -12.31 -2.39
C SER A 275 -9.82 -11.24 -1.34
N SER A 276 -9.01 -10.19 -1.23
CA SER A 276 -9.15 -9.10 -0.26
C SER A 276 -10.52 -8.41 -0.33
N GLU A 277 -11.11 -8.17 0.84
CA GLU A 277 -12.37 -7.44 1.05
C GLU A 277 -12.12 -6.12 1.79
N CYS A 278 -11.02 -5.44 1.45
CA CYS A 278 -10.61 -4.20 2.10
C CYS A 278 -11.53 -3.02 1.77
N VAL A 279 -11.44 -1.96 2.59
CA VAL A 279 -12.13 -0.69 2.34
C VAL A 279 -11.08 0.37 2.07
N VAL A 280 -11.21 1.08 0.94
CA VAL A 280 -10.33 2.18 0.54
C VAL A 280 -11.19 3.44 0.41
N ARG A 281 -11.11 4.33 1.40
CA ARG A 281 -12.00 5.50 1.46
C ARG A 281 -11.31 6.83 1.75
N GLY A 282 -11.77 7.92 1.13
CA GLY A 282 -11.30 9.26 1.48
C GLY A 282 -9.80 9.52 1.22
N ASN A 283 -9.14 8.71 0.37
CA ASN A 283 -7.71 8.88 0.10
C ASN A 283 -7.49 9.87 -1.05
N ARG A 284 -6.34 10.55 -1.02
CA ARG A 284 -5.86 11.50 -2.04
C ARG A 284 -4.66 10.89 -2.76
N LEU A 285 -4.81 10.56 -4.04
CA LEU A 285 -3.76 9.96 -4.86
C LEU A 285 -3.41 10.91 -6.00
N GLU A 286 -2.17 11.40 -6.04
CA GLU A 286 -1.79 12.48 -6.96
C GLU A 286 -0.46 12.18 -7.67
N ASP A 287 -0.40 12.46 -8.97
CA ASP A 287 0.83 12.46 -9.78
C ASP A 287 1.65 11.16 -9.73
N ASN A 288 0.95 10.02 -9.63
CA ASN A 288 1.60 8.70 -9.65
C ASN A 288 1.77 8.21 -11.11
N GLN A 289 2.95 7.70 -11.44
CA GLN A 289 3.29 7.25 -12.80
C GLN A 289 2.59 5.94 -13.18
N GLY A 290 2.25 5.10 -12.19
CA GLY A 290 1.43 3.90 -12.41
C GLY A 290 -0.06 4.16 -12.22
N TYR A 291 -0.83 3.07 -12.07
CA TYR A 291 -2.26 3.14 -11.79
C TYR A 291 -2.49 3.84 -10.45
N GLY A 292 -3.57 4.60 -10.33
CA GLY A 292 -3.97 5.15 -9.02
C GLY A 292 -4.36 4.01 -8.07
N ILE A 293 -5.44 3.31 -8.41
CA ILE A 293 -5.91 2.12 -7.71
C ILE A 293 -6.03 0.97 -8.71
N LEU A 294 -5.42 -0.17 -8.39
CA LEU A 294 -5.66 -1.42 -9.09
C LEU A 294 -6.41 -2.40 -8.19
N VAL A 295 -7.48 -2.97 -8.72
CA VAL A 295 -8.19 -4.13 -8.19
C VAL A 295 -8.01 -5.29 -9.15
N ALA A 296 -7.43 -6.40 -8.68
CA ALA A 296 -7.10 -7.55 -9.51
C ALA A 296 -7.46 -8.87 -8.80
N SER A 297 -7.25 -9.99 -9.51
CA SER A 297 -7.57 -11.35 -9.02
C SER A 297 -9.07 -11.52 -8.72
N GLU A 298 -9.44 -11.97 -7.51
CA GLU A 298 -10.82 -12.16 -7.07
C GLU A 298 -11.24 -11.15 -6.00
N ALA A 299 -10.49 -10.04 -5.86
CA ALA A 299 -10.68 -9.07 -4.81
C ALA A 299 -12.06 -8.40 -4.88
N LYS A 300 -12.60 -8.08 -3.71
CA LYS A 300 -13.94 -7.48 -3.53
C LYS A 300 -13.91 -6.24 -2.65
N PRO A 301 -13.08 -5.23 -2.97
CA PRO A 301 -12.97 -4.06 -2.13
C PRO A 301 -14.18 -3.12 -2.27
N LEU A 302 -14.38 -2.30 -1.24
CA LEU A 302 -15.15 -1.06 -1.34
C LEU A 302 -14.19 0.11 -1.54
N VAL A 303 -14.20 0.71 -2.74
CA VAL A 303 -13.40 1.88 -3.10
C VAL A 303 -14.33 3.08 -3.19
N GLU A 304 -14.31 3.94 -2.17
CA GLU A 304 -15.27 5.05 -2.08
C GLU A 304 -14.69 6.41 -1.70
N ASP A 305 -15.30 7.48 -2.19
CA ASP A 305 -14.99 8.85 -1.74
C ASP A 305 -13.48 9.23 -1.87
N ASN A 306 -12.75 8.62 -2.82
CA ASN A 306 -11.33 8.93 -3.06
C ASN A 306 -11.17 10.03 -4.13
N GLU A 307 -10.12 10.84 -4.01
CA GLU A 307 -9.71 11.83 -5.01
C GLU A 307 -8.45 11.36 -5.74
N LEU A 308 -8.52 11.22 -7.06
CA LEU A 308 -7.41 10.74 -7.90
C LEU A 308 -7.11 11.72 -9.04
N SER A 309 -5.87 12.19 -9.15
CA SER A 309 -5.46 13.11 -10.21
C SER A 309 -4.02 12.97 -10.69
N GLY A 310 -3.76 13.38 -11.94
CA GLY A 310 -2.40 13.43 -12.49
C GLY A 310 -1.74 12.07 -12.76
N HIS A 311 -2.51 10.98 -12.80
CA HIS A 311 -1.98 9.65 -13.07
C HIS A 311 -1.63 9.45 -14.55
N ALA A 312 -0.49 8.82 -14.84
CA ALA A 312 -0.07 8.51 -16.22
C ALA A 312 -0.71 7.22 -16.78
N MET A 313 -1.09 6.30 -15.89
CA MET A 313 -1.87 5.09 -16.20
C MET A 313 -3.32 5.27 -15.73
N PRO A 314 -4.24 4.32 -15.98
CA PRO A 314 -5.63 4.46 -15.55
C PRO A 314 -5.76 4.82 -14.06
N ALA A 315 -6.65 5.76 -13.74
CA ALA A 315 -6.82 6.19 -12.36
C ALA A 315 -7.35 5.04 -11.50
N ILE A 316 -8.37 4.32 -11.97
CA ILE A 316 -8.83 3.06 -11.36
C ILE A 316 -8.88 1.96 -12.43
N ALA A 317 -8.29 0.80 -12.13
CA ALA A 317 -8.41 -0.39 -12.97
C ALA A 317 -8.97 -1.57 -12.17
N VAL A 318 -9.97 -2.24 -12.72
CA VAL A 318 -10.55 -3.49 -12.20
C VAL A 318 -10.37 -4.58 -13.24
N ARG A 319 -9.64 -5.65 -12.92
CA ARG A 319 -9.31 -6.73 -13.86
C ARG A 319 -9.51 -8.13 -13.29
N ASP A 320 -9.20 -9.13 -14.12
CA ASP A 320 -9.28 -10.55 -13.81
C ASP A 320 -10.73 -10.96 -13.48
N SER A 321 -11.00 -11.45 -12.27
CA SER A 321 -12.34 -11.86 -11.81
C SER A 321 -12.82 -10.99 -10.65
N ALA A 322 -12.26 -9.80 -10.48
CA ALA A 322 -12.53 -8.94 -9.34
C ALA A 322 -13.99 -8.46 -9.31
N ARG A 323 -14.55 -8.37 -8.09
CA ARG A 323 -15.95 -8.03 -7.82
C ARG A 323 -16.00 -7.00 -6.69
N GLY A 324 -15.64 -5.76 -6.98
CA GLY A 324 -15.66 -4.66 -5.99
C GLY A 324 -16.75 -3.62 -6.27
N VAL A 325 -16.91 -2.69 -5.34
CA VAL A 325 -17.74 -1.49 -5.52
C VAL A 325 -16.80 -0.28 -5.63
N VAL A 326 -16.89 0.46 -6.73
CA VAL A 326 -16.16 1.70 -6.97
C VAL A 326 -17.19 2.82 -7.00
N ARG A 327 -17.35 3.56 -5.88
CA ARG A 327 -18.43 4.54 -5.76
C ARG A 327 -18.01 5.92 -5.27
N ARG A 328 -18.68 6.99 -5.73
CA ARG A 328 -18.44 8.37 -5.27
C ARG A 328 -16.97 8.84 -5.33
N ASN A 329 -16.16 8.26 -6.20
CA ASN A 329 -14.78 8.72 -6.40
C ASN A 329 -14.75 9.92 -7.36
N ARG A 330 -13.78 10.80 -7.15
CA ARG A 330 -13.54 12.00 -7.97
C ARG A 330 -12.22 11.84 -8.73
N LEU A 331 -12.32 11.58 -10.03
CA LEU A 331 -11.17 11.35 -10.91
C LEU A 331 -10.96 12.56 -11.81
N ARG A 332 -9.77 13.16 -11.81
CA ARG A 332 -9.50 14.40 -12.54
C ARG A 332 -8.16 14.41 -13.28
N GLY A 333 -8.17 14.81 -14.54
CA GLY A 333 -6.93 15.22 -15.22
C GLY A 333 -5.91 14.09 -15.37
N ASN A 334 -6.34 12.82 -15.42
CA ASN A 334 -5.41 11.70 -15.60
C ASN A 334 -5.11 11.51 -17.09
N GLY A 335 -3.84 11.25 -17.42
CA GLY A 335 -3.34 11.12 -18.80
C GLY A 335 -3.78 9.83 -19.52
N ASN A 336 -4.74 9.10 -18.96
CA ASN A 336 -5.21 7.79 -19.41
C ASN A 336 -6.70 7.61 -19.06
N TYR A 337 -7.20 6.36 -19.09
CA TYR A 337 -8.58 6.05 -18.71
C TYR A 337 -8.90 6.53 -17.28
N GLY A 338 -10.12 7.00 -17.05
CA GLY A 338 -10.60 7.25 -15.69
C GLY A 338 -10.78 5.93 -14.93
N ILE A 339 -11.76 5.13 -15.35
CA ILE A 339 -12.00 3.78 -14.84
C ILE A 339 -11.93 2.78 -15.99
N VAL A 340 -11.15 1.71 -15.83
CA VAL A 340 -11.12 0.60 -16.78
C VAL A 340 -11.52 -0.71 -16.10
N VAL A 341 -12.44 -1.44 -16.72
CA VAL A 341 -12.90 -2.76 -16.29
C VAL A 341 -12.58 -3.76 -17.41
N THR A 342 -11.77 -4.79 -17.11
CA THR A 342 -11.30 -5.76 -18.10
C THR A 342 -11.27 -7.19 -17.53
N GLY A 343 -10.89 -8.18 -18.35
CA GLY A 343 -10.93 -9.59 -17.97
C GLY A 343 -12.37 -10.11 -17.92
N ASN A 344 -12.70 -10.79 -16.82
CA ASN A 344 -14.04 -11.24 -16.46
C ASN A 344 -14.60 -10.46 -15.25
N ALA A 345 -14.04 -9.28 -14.96
CA ALA A 345 -14.40 -8.50 -13.78
C ALA A 345 -15.87 -8.06 -13.82
N GLN A 346 -16.48 -7.97 -12.65
CA GLN A 346 -17.91 -7.61 -12.48
C GLN A 346 -18.12 -6.59 -11.34
N PRO A 347 -17.49 -5.40 -11.38
CA PRO A 347 -17.67 -4.40 -10.35
C PRO A 347 -18.99 -3.64 -10.48
N ALA A 348 -19.40 -2.99 -9.40
CA ALA A 348 -20.39 -1.91 -9.43
C ALA A 348 -19.65 -0.56 -9.43
N VAL A 349 -19.77 0.20 -10.52
CA VAL A 349 -19.16 1.52 -10.71
C VAL A 349 -20.26 2.58 -10.60
N GLU A 350 -20.37 3.22 -9.44
CA GLU A 350 -21.55 3.98 -9.05
C GLU A 350 -21.28 5.42 -8.61
N GLY A 351 -21.97 6.40 -9.19
CA GLY A 351 -21.93 7.77 -8.65
C GLY A 351 -20.55 8.43 -8.69
N ASN A 352 -19.63 7.98 -9.55
CA ASN A 352 -18.30 8.59 -9.68
C ASN A 352 -18.37 9.86 -10.53
N THR A 353 -17.51 10.83 -10.23
CA THR A 353 -17.34 12.05 -11.00
C THR A 353 -16.01 11.99 -11.74
N ILE A 354 -16.02 11.98 -13.06
CA ILE A 354 -14.83 11.73 -13.90
C ILE A 354 -14.67 12.86 -14.91
N THR A 355 -13.61 13.65 -14.79
CA THR A 355 -13.45 14.87 -15.58
C THR A 355 -12.04 15.09 -16.14
N GLY A 356 -11.91 15.64 -17.34
CA GLY A 356 -10.62 16.07 -17.89
C GLY A 356 -9.65 14.94 -18.24
N HIS A 357 -10.15 13.75 -18.61
CA HIS A 357 -9.30 12.65 -19.06
C HIS A 357 -9.00 12.73 -20.56
N THR A 358 -7.76 12.39 -20.94
CA THR A 358 -7.31 12.38 -22.34
C THR A 358 -7.74 11.12 -23.10
N LYS A 359 -8.13 10.07 -22.38
CA LYS A 359 -8.69 8.82 -22.90
C LYS A 359 -10.12 8.61 -22.36
N PRO A 360 -10.83 7.55 -22.79
CA PRO A 360 -12.18 7.33 -22.33
C PRO A 360 -12.34 7.37 -20.80
N ALA A 361 -13.39 8.04 -20.34
CA ALA A 361 -13.64 8.21 -18.91
C ALA A 361 -13.95 6.87 -18.24
N ILE A 362 -14.79 6.04 -18.86
CA ILE A 362 -15.03 4.65 -18.45
C ILE A 362 -14.85 3.72 -19.66
N ALA A 363 -14.09 2.64 -19.49
CA ALA A 363 -13.96 1.57 -20.48
C ALA A 363 -14.30 0.21 -19.87
N VAL A 364 -15.20 -0.55 -20.50
CA VAL A 364 -15.53 -1.94 -20.14
C VAL A 364 -15.16 -2.83 -21.33
N MET A 365 -14.26 -3.76 -21.10
CA MET A 365 -13.53 -4.45 -22.17
C MET A 365 -13.51 -5.96 -21.96
N GLU A 366 -13.09 -6.70 -23.00
CA GLU A 366 -12.97 -8.16 -22.97
C GLU A 366 -14.29 -8.84 -22.60
N LYS A 367 -14.34 -9.65 -21.55
CA LYS A 367 -15.54 -10.35 -21.06
C LYS A 367 -16.13 -9.66 -19.82
N ALA A 368 -15.67 -8.45 -19.52
CA ALA A 368 -16.11 -7.74 -18.33
C ALA A 368 -17.61 -7.47 -18.37
N ALA A 369 -18.22 -7.55 -17.19
CA ALA A 369 -19.61 -7.20 -16.97
C ALA A 369 -19.67 -6.33 -15.71
N GLY A 370 -20.86 -6.21 -15.11
CA GLY A 370 -21.09 -5.37 -13.95
C GLY A 370 -21.97 -4.18 -14.28
N ILE A 371 -21.99 -3.22 -13.36
CA ILE A 371 -22.94 -2.11 -13.39
C ILE A 371 -22.15 -0.81 -13.48
N VAL A 372 -22.50 0.05 -14.42
CA VAL A 372 -22.00 1.43 -14.55
C VAL A 372 -23.20 2.34 -14.39
N ARG A 373 -23.40 2.89 -13.19
CA ARG A 373 -24.65 3.58 -12.85
C ARG A 373 -24.46 4.93 -12.18
N GLY A 374 -25.25 5.93 -12.58
CA GLY A 374 -25.30 7.22 -11.88
C GLY A 374 -23.99 8.02 -11.93
N ASN A 375 -23.06 7.70 -12.84
CA ASN A 375 -21.79 8.40 -12.94
C ASN A 375 -21.98 9.73 -13.71
N VAL A 376 -21.18 10.74 -13.34
CA VAL A 376 -21.14 12.04 -14.00
C VAL A 376 -19.80 12.15 -14.72
N LEU A 377 -19.83 12.11 -16.06
CA LEU A 377 -18.64 12.18 -16.90
C LEU A 377 -18.67 13.52 -17.65
N ASP A 378 -17.70 14.39 -17.40
CA ASP A 378 -17.69 15.76 -17.95
C ASP A 378 -16.34 16.16 -18.56
N LYS A 379 -16.35 16.77 -19.74
CA LYS A 379 -15.15 17.30 -20.42
C LYS A 379 -13.99 16.29 -20.51
N ASN A 380 -14.26 15.10 -21.05
CA ASN A 380 -13.22 14.13 -21.35
C ASN A 380 -12.98 14.14 -22.87
N ASP A 381 -11.73 14.24 -23.30
CA ASP A 381 -11.36 14.51 -24.71
C ASP A 381 -11.76 13.35 -25.65
N GLY A 382 -11.91 12.15 -25.10
CA GLY A 382 -12.25 10.93 -25.83
C GLY A 382 -13.75 10.59 -25.83
N TYR A 383 -14.04 9.29 -25.77
CA TYR A 383 -15.39 8.77 -25.53
C TYR A 383 -15.73 8.87 -24.04
N SER A 384 -16.99 9.14 -23.67
CA SER A 384 -17.32 9.11 -22.24
C SER A 384 -17.35 7.67 -21.72
N ILE A 385 -18.04 6.77 -22.42
CA ILE A 385 -18.09 5.33 -22.10
C ILE A 385 -17.74 4.51 -23.34
N VAL A 386 -16.85 3.53 -23.21
CA VAL A 386 -16.55 2.55 -24.28
C VAL A 386 -16.83 1.14 -23.81
N LEU A 387 -17.59 0.39 -24.61
CA LEU A 387 -17.82 -1.04 -24.46
C LEU A 387 -17.17 -1.77 -25.64
N CYS A 388 -16.28 -2.73 -25.39
CA CYS A 388 -15.65 -3.50 -26.46
C CYS A 388 -15.34 -4.96 -26.07
N GLY A 389 -14.92 -5.78 -27.04
CA GLY A 389 -14.80 -7.22 -26.87
C GLY A 389 -16.17 -7.90 -26.84
N SER A 390 -16.41 -8.74 -25.84
CA SER A 390 -17.69 -9.40 -25.56
C SER A 390 -18.31 -8.91 -24.25
N ALA A 391 -18.01 -7.67 -23.86
CA ALA A 391 -18.47 -7.06 -22.63
C ALA A 391 -20.00 -6.95 -22.55
N ARG A 392 -20.56 -7.23 -21.38
CA ARG A 392 -22.01 -7.22 -21.12
C ARG A 392 -22.41 -6.43 -19.86
N PRO A 393 -22.02 -5.15 -19.72
CA PRO A 393 -22.41 -4.36 -18.55
C PRO A 393 -23.85 -3.85 -18.64
N LEU A 394 -24.41 -3.47 -17.49
CA LEU A 394 -25.57 -2.59 -17.38
C LEU A 394 -25.06 -1.14 -17.23
N VAL A 395 -25.29 -0.31 -18.23
CA VAL A 395 -24.96 1.13 -18.25
C VAL A 395 -26.24 1.92 -18.04
N GLU A 396 -26.47 2.38 -16.81
CA GLU A 396 -27.76 2.95 -16.41
C GLU A 396 -27.65 4.35 -15.79
N SER A 397 -28.53 5.28 -16.17
CA SER A 397 -28.69 6.57 -15.46
C SER A 397 -27.39 7.39 -15.32
N ASN A 398 -26.46 7.28 -16.27
CA ASN A 398 -25.25 8.10 -16.28
C ASN A 398 -25.52 9.43 -16.96
N VAL A 399 -24.85 10.49 -16.49
CA VAL A 399 -24.90 11.83 -17.07
C VAL A 399 -23.58 12.12 -17.76
N LEU A 400 -23.62 12.18 -19.09
CA LEU A 400 -22.47 12.36 -19.96
C LEU A 400 -22.53 13.76 -20.55
N ARG A 401 -21.53 14.58 -20.26
CA ARG A 401 -21.39 15.94 -20.79
C ARG A 401 -20.08 16.06 -21.52
N GLY A 402 -20.13 16.44 -22.78
CA GLY A 402 -18.89 16.61 -23.53
C GLY A 402 -19.09 17.01 -24.97
N ASP A 403 -18.00 17.54 -25.51
CA ASP A 403 -17.76 17.86 -26.91
C ASP A 403 -16.75 16.88 -27.55
N GLY A 404 -16.40 15.81 -26.84
CA GLY A 404 -15.52 14.74 -27.30
C GLY A 404 -16.10 13.89 -28.44
N VAL A 405 -15.46 12.75 -28.70
CA VAL A 405 -15.74 11.93 -29.90
C VAL A 405 -17.17 11.40 -29.94
N ALA A 406 -17.63 10.77 -28.86
CA ALA A 406 -19.03 10.36 -28.67
C ALA A 406 -19.30 10.10 -27.18
N GLY A 407 -20.57 10.09 -26.80
CA GLY A 407 -20.98 9.78 -25.43
C GLY A 407 -20.70 8.32 -25.08
N ILE A 408 -21.40 7.39 -25.73
CA ILE A 408 -21.23 5.94 -25.51
C ILE A 408 -20.86 5.27 -26.83
N ALA A 409 -19.76 4.52 -26.87
CA ALA A 409 -19.38 3.71 -28.02
C ALA A 409 -19.44 2.22 -27.68
N VAL A 410 -20.11 1.44 -28.52
CA VAL A 410 -20.24 -0.02 -28.38
C VAL A 410 -19.64 -0.70 -29.60
N ARG A 411 -18.73 -1.64 -29.37
CA ARG A 411 -17.88 -2.23 -30.41
C ARG A 411 -17.81 -3.75 -30.28
N ASP A 412 -17.28 -4.36 -31.33
CA ASP A 412 -17.07 -5.82 -31.43
C ASP A 412 -18.38 -6.57 -31.17
N GLU A 413 -18.40 -7.54 -30.26
CA GLU A 413 -19.56 -8.36 -29.89
C GLU A 413 -20.20 -7.90 -28.57
N ALA A 414 -19.90 -6.68 -28.10
CA ALA A 414 -20.46 -6.15 -26.87
C ALA A 414 -21.99 -6.03 -26.95
N SER A 415 -22.68 -6.51 -25.93
CA SER A 415 -24.14 -6.72 -25.93
C SER A 415 -24.82 -6.39 -24.59
N GLY A 416 -24.21 -5.48 -23.82
CA GLY A 416 -24.79 -4.98 -22.57
C GLY A 416 -26.08 -4.18 -22.74
N GLN A 417 -26.65 -3.74 -21.61
CA GLN A 417 -27.83 -2.88 -21.58
C GLN A 417 -27.41 -1.42 -21.38
N ILE A 418 -28.00 -0.50 -22.15
CA ILE A 418 -27.74 0.94 -22.07
C ILE A 418 -29.08 1.64 -21.86
N LEU A 419 -29.35 2.02 -20.61
CA LEU A 419 -30.67 2.45 -20.16
C LEU A 419 -30.63 3.82 -19.48
N ARG A 420 -31.59 4.70 -19.79
CA ARG A 420 -31.83 5.94 -19.04
C ARG A 420 -30.62 6.88 -18.91
N ASN A 421 -29.65 6.82 -19.82
CA ASN A 421 -28.50 7.73 -19.79
C ASN A 421 -28.88 9.09 -20.40
N VAL A 422 -28.31 10.16 -19.85
CA VAL A 422 -28.47 11.53 -20.34
C VAL A 422 -27.16 11.96 -20.99
N LEU A 423 -27.21 12.28 -22.28
CA LEU A 423 -26.07 12.67 -23.09
C LEU A 423 -26.25 14.13 -23.53
N GLU A 424 -25.37 15.04 -23.12
CA GLU A 424 -25.48 16.48 -23.38
C GLU A 424 -24.22 17.00 -24.08
N GLY A 425 -24.42 17.82 -25.11
CA GLY A 425 -23.32 18.54 -25.79
C GLY A 425 -22.68 17.81 -26.97
N PHE A 426 -22.90 16.51 -27.12
CA PHE A 426 -22.38 15.73 -28.26
C PHE A 426 -23.10 16.10 -29.57
N PRO A 427 -22.39 16.15 -30.72
CA PRO A 427 -23.03 16.37 -32.02
C PRO A 427 -24.10 15.32 -32.35
N ALA A 428 -25.05 15.66 -33.22
CA ALA A 428 -26.04 14.71 -33.73
C ALA A 428 -25.35 13.45 -34.29
N GLY A 429 -25.86 12.26 -33.94
CA GLY A 429 -25.26 10.97 -34.35
C GLY A 429 -24.05 10.51 -33.55
N ARG A 430 -23.60 11.29 -32.54
CA ARG A 430 -22.48 10.95 -31.65
C ARG A 430 -22.89 10.78 -30.19
N GLY A 431 -24.19 10.60 -29.92
CA GLY A 431 -24.70 10.22 -28.61
C GLY A 431 -24.25 8.80 -28.26
N ILE A 432 -24.96 7.81 -28.80
CA ILE A 432 -24.61 6.39 -28.72
C ILE A 432 -24.19 5.90 -30.11
N VAL A 433 -22.99 5.35 -30.22
CA VAL A 433 -22.43 4.87 -31.48
C VAL A 433 -22.25 3.36 -31.42
N LEU A 434 -22.84 2.66 -32.38
CA LEU A 434 -22.72 1.21 -32.51
C LEU A 434 -21.81 0.87 -33.70
N CYS A 435 -20.79 0.06 -33.45
CA CYS A 435 -19.82 -0.39 -34.44
C CYS A 435 -19.73 -1.92 -34.51
N SER A 436 -19.29 -2.44 -35.66
CA SER A 436 -19.04 -3.88 -35.87
C SER A 436 -20.30 -4.73 -35.64
N SER A 437 -20.20 -5.85 -34.90
CA SER A 437 -21.27 -6.79 -34.57
C SER A 437 -21.97 -6.46 -33.26
N ALA A 438 -21.85 -5.22 -32.75
CA ALA A 438 -22.41 -4.82 -31.46
C ALA A 438 -23.93 -4.95 -31.44
N GLN A 439 -24.46 -5.58 -30.39
CA GLN A 439 -25.90 -5.80 -30.20
C GLN A 439 -26.33 -5.44 -28.76
N PRO A 440 -26.13 -4.20 -28.29
CA PRO A 440 -26.64 -3.79 -27.00
C PRO A 440 -28.15 -3.56 -27.03
N GLU A 441 -28.79 -3.71 -25.88
CA GLU A 441 -30.15 -3.23 -25.67
C GLU A 441 -30.09 -1.73 -25.31
N VAL A 442 -30.67 -0.87 -26.14
CA VAL A 442 -30.66 0.60 -25.93
C VAL A 442 -32.08 1.10 -25.74
N ARG A 443 -32.41 1.60 -24.54
CA ARG A 443 -33.77 2.09 -24.21
C ARG A 443 -33.72 3.32 -23.30
N GLU A 444 -34.71 4.21 -23.45
CA GLU A 444 -34.94 5.36 -22.54
C GLU A 444 -33.76 6.34 -22.40
N ASN A 445 -32.81 6.37 -23.34
CA ASN A 445 -31.69 7.32 -23.30
C ASN A 445 -32.08 8.66 -23.94
N VAL A 446 -31.61 9.76 -23.34
CA VAL A 446 -31.90 11.13 -23.79
C VAL A 446 -30.63 11.74 -24.35
N HIS A 447 -30.63 12.15 -25.62
CA HIS A 447 -29.52 12.88 -26.24
C HIS A 447 -29.92 14.34 -26.53
N ARG A 448 -29.33 15.28 -25.80
CA ARG A 448 -29.44 16.73 -26.01
C ARG A 448 -28.25 17.20 -26.86
N ALA A 449 -28.40 17.11 -28.19
CA ALA A 449 -27.33 17.38 -29.15
C ALA A 449 -27.00 18.87 -29.30
N ARG A 450 -25.76 19.18 -29.70
CA ARG A 450 -25.32 20.53 -30.11
C ARG A 450 -25.27 20.62 -31.65
N GLY A 451 -25.85 21.68 -32.23
CA GLY A 451 -25.85 21.96 -33.67
C GLY A 451 -27.22 21.75 -34.34
N PRO A 452 -27.40 22.19 -35.61
CA PRO A 452 -28.66 21.98 -36.33
C PRO A 452 -28.93 20.48 -36.47
N ALA A 453 -30.20 20.10 -36.32
CA ALA A 453 -30.63 18.72 -36.43
C ALA A 453 -30.47 18.21 -37.87
N GLU A 454 -29.28 17.75 -38.25
CA GLU A 454 -29.16 16.87 -39.40
C GLU A 454 -29.97 15.61 -39.08
N ALA A 455 -31.05 15.43 -39.84
CA ALA A 455 -32.07 14.43 -39.60
C ALA A 455 -31.48 13.01 -39.64
N LEU A 456 -31.13 12.49 -38.47
CA LEU A 456 -31.13 11.05 -38.26
C LEU A 456 -32.59 10.61 -38.15
N PRO A 457 -33.00 9.55 -38.86
CA PRO A 457 -34.39 9.12 -38.85
C PRO A 457 -34.80 8.69 -37.43
N GLY A 458 -35.68 9.49 -36.82
CA GLY A 458 -36.49 9.09 -35.67
C GLY A 458 -35.85 9.26 -34.29
N GLY A 459 -35.36 10.45 -33.92
CA GLY A 459 -35.12 10.83 -32.50
C GLY A 459 -34.24 9.88 -31.68
N ALA A 460 -33.53 8.98 -32.35
CA ALA A 460 -32.87 7.84 -31.74
C ALA A 460 -31.53 8.28 -31.18
N ALA A 461 -31.29 7.98 -29.90
CA ALA A 461 -30.00 8.24 -29.26
C ALA A 461 -28.84 7.42 -29.87
N ALA A 462 -29.13 6.42 -30.70
CA ALA A 462 -28.15 5.48 -31.27
C ALA A 462 -28.03 5.58 -32.80
N ALA A 463 -26.79 5.69 -33.29
CA ALA A 463 -26.45 5.64 -34.71
C ALA A 463 -25.46 4.50 -35.01
N ARG A 464 -25.64 3.80 -36.14
CA ARG A 464 -24.68 2.81 -36.65
C ARG A 464 -23.69 3.51 -37.59
N LEU A 465 -22.42 3.60 -37.18
CA LEU A 465 -21.36 4.15 -38.02
C LEU A 465 -20.41 3.03 -38.48
N ARG A 466 -20.09 3.02 -39.78
CA ARG A 466 -19.01 2.20 -40.34
C ARG A 466 -17.72 3.03 -40.35
N ALA A 467 -16.76 2.72 -39.45
CA ALA A 467 -15.31 2.75 -39.73
C ALA A 467 -14.41 2.73 -38.47
N GLY A 468 -13.26 2.05 -38.59
CA GLY A 468 -11.94 2.69 -38.43
C GLY A 468 -11.20 2.66 -37.10
N PHE A 469 -11.81 2.33 -35.96
CA PHE A 469 -11.10 2.35 -34.67
C PHE A 469 -10.55 0.95 -34.32
N ARG A 470 -9.36 0.80 -33.71
CA ARG A 470 -8.89 -0.48 -33.16
C ARG A 470 -9.10 -0.48 -31.65
N CYS A 471 -9.51 -1.61 -31.07
CA CYS A 471 -9.65 -1.71 -29.61
C CYS A 471 -8.32 -1.35 -28.96
N PRO A 472 -8.32 -0.43 -27.98
CA PRO A 472 -7.09 -0.05 -27.33
C PRO A 472 -6.53 -1.28 -26.59
N LYS A 473 -5.24 -1.58 -26.78
CA LYS A 473 -4.56 -2.58 -25.96
C LYS A 473 -4.23 -1.93 -24.62
N ILE A 474 -4.67 -2.53 -23.51
CA ILE A 474 -4.18 -2.18 -22.18
C ILE A 474 -2.85 -2.93 -21.99
N ALA A 475 -1.78 -2.22 -21.65
CA ALA A 475 -0.48 -2.80 -21.36
C ALA A 475 -0.33 -3.13 -19.86
#